data_AF-A0A925HH15-F1
#
_entry.id   AF-A0A925HH15-F1
#
_cell.length_a   1.000
_cell.length_b   1.000
_cell.length_c   1.000
_cell.angle_alpha   90.00
_cell.angle_beta   90.00
_cell.angle_gamma   90.00
#
_symmetry.space_group_name_H-M   'P 1'
#
loop_
_entity.id
_entity.type
_entity.pdbx_description
1 polymer ?
#
loop_
_entity_poly.entity_id
_entity_poly.type
_entity_poly.pdbx_seq_one_letter_code
_entity_poly.pdbx_strand_id
1 'polypeptide(L)'
;QAALNAAVREGAAWREKAPADAHFAELQVAAKATEGARQRANDELAAQRHAEAGLEGELRADRDGDVAARLEELNDQCAVARSRCQEMQQEAAALQLLMQELEAAATRTRDRFAKPVIERLAPYLQLMLPQARLVLADDLSPHALERGAVLEEFSRLSGGTQEQLALLVRLAFARLLADTGSPAPLILDDAVTHTDDDRLMRMFTTLQHAAQSHQVLVLTCRQSAFDGLGGHRIAVRTWEDARAAA
;
A
#
# COMPACT_ATOMS: atom_id res chain seq x y z
N GLN A 1 43.39 -51.62 -114.12
CA GLN A 1 44.60 -51.57 -113.27
C GLN A 1 44.73 -50.27 -112.46
N ALA A 2 44.44 -49.08 -113.02
CA ALA A 2 44.54 -47.81 -112.29
C ALA A 2 43.64 -47.69 -111.03
N ALA A 3 42.41 -48.20 -111.09
CA ALA A 3 41.46 -48.16 -109.95
C ALA A 3 41.89 -49.03 -108.76
N LEU A 4 42.53 -50.18 -109.03
CA LEU A 4 43.04 -51.07 -107.98
C LEU A 4 44.20 -50.42 -107.22
N ASN A 5 45.07 -49.71 -107.94
CA ASN A 5 46.19 -48.99 -107.34
C ASN A 5 45.73 -47.78 -106.51
N ALA A 6 44.63 -47.14 -106.88
CA ALA A 6 44.02 -46.06 -106.09
C ALA A 6 43.41 -46.58 -104.78
N ALA A 7 42.64 -47.67 -104.83
CA ALA A 7 42.04 -48.29 -103.64
C ALA A 7 43.11 -48.83 -102.66
N VAL A 8 44.23 -49.37 -103.17
CA VAL A 8 45.36 -49.80 -102.33
C VAL A 8 46.07 -48.61 -101.68
N ARG A 9 46.22 -47.47 -102.38
CA ARG A 9 46.77 -46.24 -101.81
C ARG A 9 45.85 -45.63 -100.75
N GLU A 10 44.54 -45.62 -100.98
CA GLU A 10 43.56 -45.22 -99.96
C GLU A 10 43.62 -46.15 -98.75
N GLY A 11 43.54 -47.47 -98.94
CA GLY A 11 43.60 -48.44 -97.84
C GLY A 11 44.94 -48.47 -97.09
N ALA A 12 46.03 -48.01 -97.70
CA ALA A 12 47.32 -47.79 -97.04
C ALA A 12 47.32 -46.47 -96.25
N ALA A 13 46.80 -45.38 -96.82
CA ALA A 13 46.67 -44.09 -96.15
C ALA A 13 45.71 -44.13 -94.95
N TRP A 14 44.66 -44.94 -95.01
CA TRP A 14 43.76 -45.20 -93.88
C TRP A 14 44.44 -46.03 -92.78
N ARG A 15 45.32 -46.98 -93.14
CA ARG A 15 46.11 -47.74 -92.16
C ARG A 15 47.24 -46.93 -91.51
N GLU A 16 47.80 -45.96 -92.23
CA GLU A 16 48.83 -45.05 -91.70
C GLU A 16 48.25 -43.96 -90.78
N LYS A 17 46.97 -43.59 -91.00
CA LYS A 17 46.23 -42.63 -90.15
C LYS A 17 45.42 -43.28 -89.03
N ALA A 18 45.15 -44.59 -89.11
CA ALA A 18 44.49 -45.31 -88.03
C ALA A 18 45.47 -45.48 -86.86
N PRO A 19 45.07 -45.14 -85.63
CA PRO A 19 45.88 -45.48 -84.46
C PRO A 19 46.12 -46.98 -84.43
N ALA A 20 47.31 -47.41 -84.00
CA ALA A 20 47.61 -48.84 -83.86
C ALA A 20 46.52 -49.53 -83.02
N ASP A 21 46.15 -50.77 -83.35
CA ASP A 21 45.04 -51.49 -82.70
C ASP A 21 45.14 -51.49 -81.16
N ALA A 22 46.36 -51.49 -80.62
CA ALA A 22 46.63 -51.35 -79.19
C ALA A 22 46.18 -49.99 -78.62
N HIS A 23 46.45 -48.88 -79.33
CA HIS A 23 46.05 -47.54 -78.90
C HIS A 23 44.53 -47.33 -79.02
N PHE A 24 43.88 -47.93 -80.02
CA PHE A 24 42.42 -47.92 -80.12
C PHE A 24 41.76 -48.70 -78.96
N ALA A 25 42.34 -49.84 -78.57
CA ALA A 25 41.88 -50.59 -77.40
C ALA A 25 42.06 -49.81 -76.09
N GLU A 26 43.18 -49.11 -75.92
CA GLU A 26 43.42 -48.21 -74.76
C GLU A 26 42.37 -47.09 -74.69
N LEU A 27 42.07 -46.44 -75.83
CA LEU A 27 41.05 -45.40 -75.90
C LEU A 27 39.64 -45.93 -75.58
N GLN A 28 39.30 -47.15 -76.00
CA GLN A 28 38.02 -47.78 -75.62
C GLN A 28 37.93 -48.09 -74.13
N VAL A 29 39.02 -48.55 -73.52
CA VAL A 29 39.09 -48.80 -72.07
C VAL A 29 38.96 -47.48 -71.31
N ALA A 30 39.66 -46.44 -71.75
CA ALA A 30 39.57 -45.10 -71.17
C ALA A 30 38.15 -44.53 -71.29
N ALA A 31 37.51 -44.62 -72.47
CA ALA A 31 36.14 -44.14 -72.68
C ALA A 31 35.12 -44.86 -71.78
N LYS A 32 35.24 -46.19 -71.63
CA LYS A 32 34.39 -46.96 -70.70
C LYS A 32 34.62 -46.58 -69.25
N ALA A 33 35.87 -46.33 -68.86
CA ALA A 33 36.20 -45.88 -67.50
C ALA A 33 35.65 -44.48 -67.22
N THR A 34 35.76 -43.55 -68.16
CA THR A 34 35.19 -42.20 -68.06
C THR A 34 33.66 -42.24 -68.02
N GLU A 35 33.01 -43.08 -68.82
CA GLU A 35 31.56 -43.22 -68.80
C GLU A 35 31.06 -43.82 -67.47
N GLY A 36 31.76 -44.83 -66.94
CA GLY A 36 31.48 -45.37 -65.61
C GLY A 36 31.73 -44.36 -64.48
N ALA A 37 32.72 -43.48 -64.61
CA ALA A 37 32.93 -42.37 -63.68
C ALA A 37 31.80 -41.32 -63.78
N ARG A 38 31.37 -40.99 -65.00
CA ARG A 38 30.26 -40.06 -65.26
C ARG A 38 28.94 -40.59 -64.71
N GLN A 39 28.68 -41.88 -64.87
CA GLN A 39 27.47 -42.50 -64.33
C GLN A 39 27.45 -42.47 -62.79
N ARG A 40 28.56 -42.83 -62.14
CA ARG A 40 28.67 -42.75 -60.67
C ARG A 40 28.47 -41.33 -60.15
N ALA A 41 29.08 -40.34 -60.80
CA ALA A 41 28.90 -38.94 -60.43
C ALA A 41 27.43 -38.48 -60.59
N ASN A 42 26.72 -38.95 -61.62
CA ASN A 42 25.30 -38.66 -61.79
C ASN A 42 24.43 -39.32 -60.72
N ASP A 43 24.73 -40.57 -60.35
CA ASP A 43 24.00 -41.30 -59.31
C ASP A 43 24.23 -40.65 -57.93
N GLU A 44 25.47 -40.22 -57.63
CA GLU A 44 25.79 -39.45 -56.43
C GLU A 44 25.08 -38.10 -56.40
N LEU A 45 25.05 -37.38 -57.53
CA LEU A 45 24.32 -36.10 -57.64
C LEU A 45 22.81 -36.29 -57.42
N ALA A 46 22.23 -37.37 -57.95
CA ALA A 46 20.83 -37.69 -57.73
C ALA A 46 20.55 -37.98 -56.25
N ALA A 47 21.40 -38.78 -55.61
CA ALA A 47 21.29 -39.08 -54.18
C ALA A 47 21.39 -37.81 -53.32
N GLN A 48 22.34 -36.92 -53.63
CA GLN A 48 22.49 -35.65 -52.93
C GLN A 48 21.27 -34.74 -53.09
N ARG A 49 20.70 -34.64 -54.31
CA ARG A 49 19.47 -33.85 -54.54
C ARG A 49 18.27 -34.40 -53.78
N HIS A 50 18.15 -35.73 -53.66
CA HIS A 50 17.10 -36.33 -52.85
C HIS A 50 17.29 -36.03 -51.36
N ALA A 51 18.52 -36.09 -50.85
CA ALA A 51 18.81 -35.73 -49.46
C ALA A 51 18.56 -34.24 -49.18
N GLU A 52 18.95 -33.36 -50.10
CA GLU A 52 18.69 -31.91 -50.01
C GLU A 52 17.18 -31.62 -50.00
N ALA A 53 16.42 -32.22 -50.91
CA ALA A 53 14.96 -32.08 -50.93
C ALA A 53 14.30 -32.61 -49.65
N GLY A 54 14.82 -33.69 -49.07
CA GLY A 54 14.35 -34.24 -47.79
C GLY A 54 14.60 -33.27 -46.62
N LEU A 55 15.82 -32.76 -46.51
CA LEU A 55 16.21 -31.78 -45.48
C LEU A 55 15.45 -30.45 -45.63
N GLU A 56 15.22 -29.99 -46.86
CA GLU A 56 14.38 -28.81 -47.12
C GLU A 56 12.91 -29.04 -46.70
N GLY A 57 12.40 -30.25 -46.91
CA GLY A 57 11.06 -30.65 -46.48
C GLY A 57 10.91 -30.64 -44.96
N GLU A 58 11.85 -31.26 -44.24
CA GLU A 58 11.89 -31.25 -42.76
C GLU A 58 12.01 -29.82 -42.21
N LEU A 59 12.89 -29.00 -42.79
CA LEU A 59 13.10 -27.62 -42.35
C LEU A 59 11.87 -26.73 -42.58
N ARG A 60 11.08 -26.95 -43.65
CA ARG A 60 9.81 -26.26 -43.86
C ARG A 60 8.76 -26.69 -42.86
N ALA A 61 8.64 -27.99 -42.59
CA ALA A 61 7.69 -28.52 -41.61
C ALA A 61 7.92 -27.95 -40.20
N ASP A 62 9.18 -27.81 -39.77
CA ASP A 62 9.55 -27.22 -38.48
C ASP A 62 9.32 -25.70 -38.41
N ARG A 63 9.39 -24.99 -39.55
CA ARG A 63 9.32 -23.52 -39.60
C ARG A 63 7.92 -22.96 -39.83
N ASP A 64 7.04 -23.69 -40.52
CA ASP A 64 5.84 -23.10 -41.12
C ASP A 64 4.63 -22.93 -40.18
N GLY A 65 4.67 -23.31 -38.90
CA GLY A 65 3.47 -23.19 -38.07
C GLY A 65 3.66 -23.01 -36.58
N ASP A 66 4.44 -23.88 -35.93
CA ASP A 66 4.26 -24.08 -34.49
C ASP A 66 4.94 -22.97 -33.65
N VAL A 67 6.20 -22.65 -33.96
CA VAL A 67 6.98 -21.70 -33.13
C VAL A 67 6.54 -20.25 -33.31
N ALA A 68 6.31 -19.81 -34.55
CA ALA A 68 5.91 -18.44 -34.83
C ALA A 68 4.50 -18.13 -34.30
N ALA A 69 3.53 -19.03 -34.55
CA ALA A 69 2.18 -18.89 -34.02
C ALA A 69 2.16 -18.96 -32.49
N ARG A 70 2.94 -19.86 -31.88
CA ARG A 70 3.03 -19.96 -30.42
C ARG A 70 3.65 -18.72 -29.78
N LEU A 71 4.65 -18.12 -30.43
CA LEU A 71 5.28 -16.88 -29.98
C LEU A 71 4.30 -15.69 -30.07
N GLU A 72 3.51 -15.60 -31.14
CA GLU A 72 2.46 -14.60 -31.28
C GLU A 72 1.38 -14.76 -30.19
N GLU A 73 0.90 -15.99 -29.96
CA GLU A 73 -0.07 -16.29 -28.90
C GLU A 73 0.45 -15.92 -27.50
N LEU A 74 1.71 -16.26 -27.19
CA LEU A 74 2.36 -15.90 -25.92
C LEU A 74 2.54 -14.39 -25.77
N ASN A 75 2.85 -13.68 -26.85
CA ASN A 75 2.95 -12.22 -26.85
C ASN A 75 1.59 -11.57 -26.57
N ASP A 76 0.51 -12.07 -27.18
CA ASP A 76 -0.85 -11.59 -26.92
C ASP A 76 -1.28 -11.84 -25.48
N GLN A 77 -1.02 -13.04 -24.95
CA GLN A 77 -1.25 -13.36 -23.54
C GLN A 77 -0.46 -12.44 -22.60
N CYS A 78 0.81 -12.19 -22.93
CA CYS A 78 1.66 -11.26 -22.19
C CYS A 78 1.12 -9.83 -22.26
N ALA A 79 0.62 -9.37 -23.41
CA ALA A 79 0.05 -8.04 -23.57
C ALA A 79 -1.22 -7.88 -22.72
N VAL A 80 -2.13 -8.86 -22.75
CA VAL A 80 -3.36 -8.87 -21.93
C VAL A 80 -3.02 -8.88 -20.44
N ALA A 81 -2.08 -9.73 -20.01
CA ALA A 81 -1.66 -9.80 -18.62
C ALA A 81 -1.03 -8.49 -18.14
N ARG A 82 -0.22 -7.83 -18.98
CA ARG A 82 0.37 -6.51 -18.67
C ARG A 82 -0.70 -5.42 -18.54
N SER A 83 -1.69 -5.38 -19.43
CA SER A 83 -2.81 -4.43 -19.34
C SER A 83 -3.56 -4.59 -18.02
N ARG A 84 -3.92 -5.82 -17.66
CA ARG A 84 -4.59 -6.11 -16.38
C ARG A 84 -3.75 -5.72 -15.18
N CYS A 85 -2.44 -5.98 -15.23
CA CYS A 85 -1.53 -5.58 -14.16
C CYS A 85 -1.48 -4.06 -13.99
N GLN A 86 -1.44 -3.31 -15.10
CA GLN A 86 -1.48 -1.84 -15.08
C GLN A 86 -2.80 -1.32 -14.51
N GLU A 87 -3.94 -1.87 -14.91
CA GLU A 87 -5.26 -1.51 -14.36
C GLU A 87 -5.31 -1.74 -12.84
N MET A 88 -4.89 -2.92 -12.38
CA MET A 88 -4.86 -3.23 -10.94
C MET A 88 -3.87 -2.34 -10.17
N GLN A 89 -2.73 -1.97 -10.78
CA GLN A 89 -1.77 -1.05 -10.17
C GLN A 89 -2.35 0.36 -10.04
N GLN A 90 -3.09 0.84 -11.05
CA GLN A 90 -3.77 2.13 -10.99
C GLN A 90 -4.85 2.15 -9.91
N GLU A 91 -5.65 1.08 -9.82
CA GLU A 91 -6.66 0.94 -8.77
C GLU A 91 -6.03 0.90 -7.38
N ALA A 92 -4.97 0.10 -7.20
CA ALA A 92 -4.24 0.03 -5.93
C ALA A 92 -3.65 1.38 -5.53
N ALA A 93 -3.06 2.13 -6.48
CA ALA A 93 -2.53 3.46 -6.22
C ALA A 93 -3.63 4.46 -5.83
N ALA A 94 -4.78 4.40 -6.50
CA ALA A 94 -5.94 5.25 -6.18
C ALA A 94 -6.49 4.94 -4.77
N LEU A 95 -6.61 3.65 -4.41
CA LEU A 95 -7.06 3.23 -3.08
C LEU A 95 -6.06 3.63 -1.98
N GLN A 96 -4.76 3.51 -2.23
CA GLN A 96 -3.73 3.96 -1.30
C GLN A 96 -3.81 5.47 -1.06
N LEU A 97 -3.97 6.26 -2.12
CA LEU A 97 -4.16 7.71 -2.00
C LEU A 97 -5.43 8.04 -1.19
N LEU A 98 -6.54 7.36 -1.48
CA LEU A 98 -7.79 7.55 -0.75
C LEU A 98 -7.63 7.24 0.75
N MET A 99 -6.97 6.14 1.10
CA MET A 99 -6.69 5.79 2.50
C MET A 99 -5.87 6.89 3.20
N GLN A 100 -4.80 7.36 2.56
CA GLN A 100 -3.95 8.43 3.11
C GLN A 100 -4.74 9.72 3.35
N GLU A 101 -5.58 10.12 2.38
CA GLU A 101 -6.40 11.32 2.53
C GLU A 101 -7.49 11.17 3.59
N LEU A 102 -8.08 9.98 3.73
CA LEU A 102 -9.07 9.69 4.75
C LEU A 102 -8.46 9.73 6.15
N GLU A 103 -7.29 9.11 6.34
CA GLU A 103 -6.52 9.16 7.58
C GLU A 103 -6.15 10.61 7.93
N ALA A 104 -5.61 11.36 6.97
CA ALA A 104 -5.27 12.76 7.19
C ALA A 104 -6.49 13.62 7.52
N ALA A 105 -7.64 13.39 6.87
CA ALA A 105 -8.88 14.08 7.18
C ALA A 105 -9.42 13.73 8.57
N ALA A 106 -9.33 12.45 8.98
CA ALA A 106 -9.69 12.01 10.32
C ALA A 106 -8.82 12.68 11.38
N THR A 107 -7.48 12.69 11.20
CA THR A 107 -6.55 13.36 12.11
C THR A 107 -6.83 14.87 12.21
N ARG A 108 -7.02 15.56 11.07
CA ARG A 108 -7.35 17.00 11.05
C ARG A 108 -8.65 17.30 11.81
N THR A 109 -9.66 16.46 11.64
CA THR A 109 -10.96 16.62 12.31
C THR A 109 -10.80 16.39 13.82
N ARG A 110 -10.10 15.33 14.22
CA ARG A 110 -9.82 15.02 15.62
C ARG A 110 -9.08 16.18 16.28
N ASP A 111 -7.98 16.65 15.68
CA ASP A 111 -7.16 17.72 16.25
C ASP A 111 -7.95 19.03 16.36
N ARG A 112 -8.85 19.32 15.41
CA ARG A 112 -9.77 20.48 15.47
C ARG A 112 -10.68 20.45 16.71
N PHE A 113 -11.11 19.28 17.17
CA PHE A 113 -11.97 19.14 18.35
C PHE A 113 -11.19 18.91 19.66
N ALA A 114 -10.12 18.13 19.62
CA ALA A 114 -9.31 17.78 20.79
C ALA A 114 -8.51 18.98 21.31
N LYS A 115 -7.84 19.70 20.41
CA LYS A 115 -6.90 20.77 20.76
C LYS A 115 -7.55 21.88 21.61
N PRO A 116 -8.73 22.43 21.24
CA PRO A 116 -9.39 23.43 22.07
C PRO A 116 -9.72 22.97 23.48
N VAL A 117 -10.09 21.69 23.65
CA VAL A 117 -10.39 21.08 24.96
C VAL A 117 -9.11 20.91 25.76
N ILE A 118 -8.05 20.35 25.19
CA ILE A 118 -6.75 20.15 25.86
C ILE A 118 -6.15 21.49 26.31
N GLU A 119 -6.21 22.53 25.48
CA GLU A 119 -5.72 23.87 25.81
C GLU A 119 -6.43 24.47 27.03
N ARG A 120 -7.74 24.24 27.17
CA ARG A 120 -8.55 24.72 28.30
C ARG A 120 -8.47 23.83 29.52
N LEU A 121 -8.20 22.55 29.32
CA LEU A 121 -7.93 21.59 30.39
C LEU A 121 -6.60 21.89 31.07
N ALA A 122 -5.58 22.30 30.31
CA ALA A 122 -4.21 22.42 30.80
C ALA A 122 -4.09 23.31 32.07
N PRO A 123 -4.69 24.51 32.17
CA PRO A 123 -4.63 25.31 33.39
C PRO A 123 -5.22 24.59 34.61
N TYR A 124 -6.38 23.94 34.45
CA TYR A 124 -7.01 23.19 35.54
C TYR A 124 -6.21 21.96 35.93
N LEU A 125 -5.63 21.26 34.95
CA LEU A 125 -4.79 20.10 35.17
C LEU A 125 -3.51 20.48 35.93
N GLN A 126 -2.87 21.60 35.59
CA GLN A 126 -1.67 22.06 36.29
C GLN A 126 -1.95 22.46 37.75
N LEU A 127 -3.14 23.01 38.04
CA LEU A 127 -3.54 23.31 39.42
C LEU A 127 -3.78 22.03 40.24
N MET A 128 -4.31 20.99 39.61
CA MET A 128 -4.68 19.73 40.26
C MET A 128 -3.53 18.74 40.42
N LEU A 129 -2.86 18.50 39.31
CA LEU A 129 -1.82 17.50 39.09
C LEU A 129 -0.67 18.20 38.36
N PRO A 130 0.20 18.91 39.11
CA PRO A 130 1.32 19.62 38.51
C PRO A 130 2.16 18.70 37.63
N GLN A 131 2.63 19.22 36.50
CA GLN A 131 3.45 18.49 35.51
C GLN A 131 2.73 17.31 34.84
N ALA A 132 1.42 17.19 35.01
CA ALA A 132 0.62 16.18 34.32
C ALA A 132 0.10 16.70 32.98
N ARG A 133 0.03 15.81 32.00
CA ARG A 133 -0.63 16.01 30.72
C ARG A 133 -1.57 14.84 30.45
N LEU A 134 -2.82 15.16 30.09
CA LEU A 134 -3.79 14.16 29.69
C LEU A 134 -3.57 13.81 28.22
N VAL A 135 -3.43 12.52 27.93
CA VAL A 135 -3.39 11.96 26.58
C VAL A 135 -4.78 11.41 26.26
N LEU A 136 -5.34 11.84 25.14
CA LEU A 136 -6.63 11.37 24.65
C LEU A 136 -6.42 10.30 23.57
N ALA A 137 -7.34 9.33 23.52
CA ALA A 137 -7.43 8.35 22.43
C ALA A 137 -8.09 8.96 21.18
N ASP A 138 -8.19 8.17 20.11
CA ASP A 138 -8.78 8.59 18.84
C ASP A 138 -10.27 8.95 18.95
N ASP A 139 -10.97 8.35 19.91
CA ASP A 139 -12.37 8.66 20.25
C ASP A 139 -12.52 9.84 21.23
N LEU A 140 -11.43 10.58 21.48
CA LEU A 140 -11.33 11.68 22.45
C LEU A 140 -11.54 11.27 23.92
N SER A 141 -11.55 9.97 24.22
CA SER A 141 -11.59 9.50 25.60
C SER A 141 -10.24 9.65 26.30
N PRO A 142 -10.20 9.87 27.63
CA PRO A 142 -8.96 9.81 28.40
C PRO A 142 -8.25 8.45 28.25
N HIS A 143 -7.05 8.47 27.67
CA HIS A 143 -6.27 7.25 27.42
C HIS A 143 -5.19 7.02 28.47
N ALA A 144 -4.41 8.06 28.76
CA ALA A 144 -3.29 7.99 29.69
C ALA A 144 -3.01 9.35 30.32
N LEU A 145 -2.31 9.32 31.46
CA LEU A 145 -1.80 10.51 32.12
C LEU A 145 -0.28 10.46 32.08
N GLU A 146 0.33 11.42 31.40
CA GLU A 146 1.77 11.61 31.32
C GLU A 146 2.20 12.51 32.49
N ARG A 147 3.17 12.08 33.30
CA ARG A 147 3.80 12.86 34.38
C ARG A 147 5.31 12.74 34.28
N GLY A 148 5.96 13.79 33.77
CA GLY A 148 7.40 13.74 33.48
C GLY A 148 7.72 12.65 32.46
N ALA A 149 8.51 11.64 32.85
CA ALA A 149 8.86 10.50 32.00
C ALA A 149 7.93 9.29 32.14
N VAL A 150 6.92 9.37 33.03
CA VAL A 150 6.02 8.24 33.32
C VAL A 150 4.72 8.43 32.55
N LEU A 151 4.35 7.43 31.76
CA LEU A 151 3.04 7.32 31.13
C LEU A 151 2.21 6.27 31.89
N GLU A 152 1.08 6.69 32.46
CA GLU A 152 0.20 5.82 33.24
C GLU A 152 -1.14 5.67 32.53
N GLU A 153 -1.53 4.44 32.22
CA GLU A 153 -2.82 4.14 31.58
C GLU A 153 -3.98 4.64 32.46
N PHE A 154 -4.99 5.26 31.84
CA PHE A 154 -6.12 5.83 32.57
C PHE A 154 -6.85 4.80 33.44
N SER A 155 -6.96 3.56 32.97
CA SER A 155 -7.58 2.43 33.68
C SER A 155 -6.84 2.01 34.97
N ARG A 156 -5.54 2.36 35.09
CA ARG A 156 -4.71 2.05 36.27
C ARG A 156 -4.69 3.17 37.29
N LEU A 157 -5.22 4.34 36.95
CA LEU A 157 -5.36 5.45 37.87
C LEU A 157 -6.31 5.08 39.02
N SER A 158 -6.08 5.65 40.20
CA SER A 158 -7.03 5.50 41.30
C SER A 158 -8.39 6.11 40.93
N GLY A 159 -9.47 5.54 41.45
CA GLY A 159 -10.83 6.04 41.19
C GLY A 159 -10.99 7.54 41.48
N GLY A 160 -10.42 8.02 42.60
CA GLY A 160 -10.43 9.46 42.91
C GLY A 160 -9.66 10.32 41.90
N THR A 161 -8.59 9.81 41.28
CA THR A 161 -7.87 10.54 40.22
C THR A 161 -8.69 10.55 38.93
N GLN A 162 -9.36 9.45 38.58
CA GLN A 162 -10.27 9.39 37.43
C GLN A 162 -11.44 10.36 37.59
N GLU A 163 -12.05 10.41 38.77
CA GLU A 163 -13.12 11.38 39.11
C GLU A 163 -12.65 12.83 38.99
N GLN A 164 -11.46 13.13 39.51
CA GLN A 164 -10.86 14.47 39.40
C GLN A 164 -10.66 14.84 37.93
N LEU A 165 -10.04 13.98 37.13
CA LEU A 165 -9.86 14.22 35.69
C LEU A 165 -11.21 14.40 34.97
N ALA A 166 -12.22 13.60 35.31
CA ALA A 166 -13.55 13.71 34.74
C ALA A 166 -14.22 15.06 35.04
N LEU A 167 -14.01 15.62 36.24
CA LEU A 167 -14.44 16.97 36.58
C LEU A 167 -13.66 18.02 35.79
N LEU A 168 -12.32 17.91 35.72
CA LEU A 168 -11.49 18.86 34.99
C LEU A 168 -11.85 18.95 33.49
N VAL A 169 -12.14 17.81 32.86
CA VAL A 169 -12.60 17.77 31.46
C VAL A 169 -13.94 18.51 31.31
N ARG A 170 -14.87 18.36 32.25
CA ARG A 170 -16.15 19.11 32.24
C ARG A 170 -15.91 20.62 32.39
N LEU A 171 -14.97 21.04 33.24
CA LEU A 171 -14.59 22.45 33.37
C LEU A 171 -13.99 22.99 32.07
N ALA A 172 -13.14 22.20 31.39
CA ALA A 172 -12.57 22.58 30.10
C ALA A 172 -13.64 22.76 29.01
N PHE A 173 -14.64 21.87 28.97
CA PHE A 173 -15.79 22.02 28.06
C PHE A 173 -16.65 23.24 28.39
N ALA A 174 -16.95 23.48 29.67
CA ALA A 174 -17.66 24.69 30.06
C ALA A 174 -16.90 25.95 29.61
N ARG A 175 -15.58 25.98 29.81
CA ARG A 175 -14.73 27.09 29.34
C ARG A 175 -14.75 27.24 27.83
N LEU A 176 -14.80 26.13 27.08
CA LEU A 176 -14.94 26.16 25.63
C LEU A 176 -16.27 26.79 25.20
N LEU A 177 -17.36 26.45 25.88
CA LEU A 177 -18.68 27.04 25.64
C LEU A 177 -18.71 28.54 26.00
N ALA A 178 -18.09 28.93 27.10
CA ALA A 178 -17.97 30.33 27.48
C ALA A 178 -17.17 31.14 26.44
N ASP A 179 -16.05 30.61 25.94
CA ASP A 179 -15.24 31.29 24.91
C ASP A 179 -15.97 31.45 23.57
N THR A 180 -16.99 30.63 23.29
CA THR A 180 -17.85 30.73 22.11
C THR A 180 -19.11 31.57 22.34
N GLY A 181 -19.20 32.26 23.49
CA GLY A 181 -20.30 33.16 23.83
C GLY A 181 -21.54 32.46 24.40
N SER A 182 -21.43 31.17 24.76
CA SER A 182 -22.52 30.38 25.34
C SER A 182 -22.13 29.83 26.73
N PRO A 183 -21.87 30.68 27.73
CA PRO A 183 -21.45 30.23 29.06
C PRO A 183 -22.55 29.35 29.70
N ALA A 184 -22.14 28.19 30.22
CA ALA A 184 -23.03 27.27 30.93
C ALA A 184 -22.75 27.31 32.44
N PRO A 185 -23.79 27.29 33.30
CA PRO A 185 -23.59 27.10 34.73
C PRO A 185 -23.06 25.69 35.02
N LEU A 186 -22.18 25.58 36.00
CA LEU A 186 -21.62 24.33 36.48
C LEU A 186 -22.31 23.94 37.78
N ILE A 187 -22.96 22.78 37.81
CA ILE A 187 -23.59 22.23 39.01
C ILE A 187 -22.81 20.99 39.42
N LEU A 188 -22.29 21.00 40.64
CA LEU A 188 -21.50 19.93 41.23
C LEU A 188 -22.28 19.35 42.40
N ASP A 189 -22.69 18.09 42.29
CA ASP A 189 -23.45 17.39 43.33
C ASP A 189 -22.58 16.34 44.01
N ASP A 190 -22.18 16.62 45.25
CA ASP A 190 -21.21 15.85 46.03
C ASP A 190 -19.96 15.44 45.22
N ALA A 191 -19.56 16.28 44.26
CA ALA A 191 -18.32 16.10 43.54
C ALA A 191 -17.20 16.21 44.57
N VAL A 192 -16.34 15.19 44.67
CA VAL A 192 -15.15 15.12 45.57
C VAL A 192 -15.41 14.40 46.92
N THR A 193 -16.01 13.19 46.87
CA THR A 193 -16.25 12.37 48.09
C THR A 193 -14.98 11.72 48.67
N HIS A 194 -13.99 11.38 47.85
CA HIS A 194 -12.81 10.58 48.26
C HIS A 194 -11.48 11.30 48.04
N THR A 195 -11.32 12.47 48.64
CA THR A 195 -10.13 13.32 48.42
C THR A 195 -9.53 13.74 49.74
N ASP A 196 -8.20 13.56 49.87
CA ASP A 196 -7.41 14.08 50.98
C ASP A 196 -7.43 15.61 51.03
N ASP A 197 -7.12 16.18 52.20
CA ASP A 197 -7.25 17.62 52.44
C ASP A 197 -6.43 18.46 51.43
N ASP A 198 -5.23 18.01 51.08
CA ASP A 198 -4.35 18.71 50.13
C ASP A 198 -4.97 18.76 48.73
N ARG A 199 -5.49 17.63 48.24
CA ARG A 199 -6.19 17.58 46.94
C ARG A 199 -7.51 18.35 46.98
N LEU A 200 -8.20 18.38 48.12
CA LEU A 200 -9.45 19.13 48.27
C LEU A 200 -9.19 20.64 48.15
N MET A 201 -8.10 21.14 48.77
CA MET A 201 -7.69 22.54 48.62
C MET A 201 -7.29 22.90 47.19
N ARG A 202 -6.62 21.98 46.46
CA ARG A 202 -6.38 22.15 45.02
C ARG A 202 -7.68 22.19 44.22
N MET A 203 -8.70 21.43 44.63
CA MET A 203 -10.05 21.49 44.04
C MET A 203 -10.68 22.85 44.23
N PHE A 204 -10.64 23.39 45.43
CA PHE A 204 -11.22 24.71 45.69
C PHE A 204 -10.55 25.79 44.85
N THR A 205 -9.22 25.76 44.75
CA THR A 205 -8.47 26.67 43.87
C THR A 205 -8.90 26.52 42.40
N THR A 206 -9.09 25.29 41.94
CA THR A 206 -9.53 25.00 40.57
C THR A 206 -10.95 25.49 40.30
N LEU A 207 -11.87 25.28 41.24
CA LEU A 207 -13.27 25.73 41.14
C LEU A 207 -13.38 27.26 41.20
N GLN A 208 -12.58 27.92 42.04
CA GLN A 208 -12.49 29.37 42.09
C GLN A 208 -11.97 29.95 40.77
N HIS A 209 -10.99 29.30 40.14
CA HIS A 209 -10.54 29.69 38.80
C HIS A 209 -11.66 29.50 37.77
N ALA A 210 -12.38 28.38 37.79
CA ALA A 210 -13.52 28.16 36.90
C ALA A 210 -14.65 29.20 37.10
N ALA A 211 -14.86 29.63 38.35
CA ALA A 211 -15.87 30.63 38.72
C ALA A 211 -15.61 32.04 38.16
N GLN A 212 -14.40 32.32 37.67
CA GLN A 212 -14.09 33.58 36.97
C GLN A 212 -14.80 33.68 35.62
N SER A 213 -15.28 32.56 35.07
CA SER A 213 -15.89 32.48 33.73
C SER A 213 -17.27 31.83 33.73
N HIS A 214 -17.66 31.20 34.83
CA HIS A 214 -18.90 30.44 34.95
C HIS A 214 -19.53 30.67 36.32
N GLN A 215 -20.85 30.57 36.40
CA GLN A 215 -21.50 30.38 37.68
C GLN A 215 -21.26 28.94 38.13
N VAL A 216 -20.66 28.75 39.30
CA VAL A 216 -20.41 27.43 39.88
C VAL A 216 -21.31 27.24 41.11
N LEU A 217 -22.15 26.21 41.06
CA LEU A 217 -23.06 25.81 42.11
C LEU A 217 -22.55 24.48 42.68
N VAL A 218 -22.23 24.48 43.97
CA VAL A 218 -21.76 23.27 44.67
C VAL A 218 -22.83 22.85 45.67
N LEU A 219 -23.35 21.65 45.48
CA LEU A 219 -24.25 20.96 46.39
C LEU A 219 -23.42 19.91 47.12
N THR A 220 -23.43 19.96 48.46
CA THR A 220 -22.70 18.96 49.23
C THR A 220 -23.32 18.70 50.59
N CYS A 221 -23.25 17.44 51.03
CA CYS A 221 -23.58 17.04 52.40
C CYS A 221 -22.42 17.27 53.39
N ARG A 222 -21.20 17.57 52.92
CA ARG A 222 -19.98 17.72 53.74
C ARG A 222 -19.69 19.17 54.08
N GLN A 223 -20.58 19.80 54.83
CA GLN A 223 -20.54 21.24 55.09
C GLN A 223 -19.18 21.73 55.63
N SER A 224 -18.57 21.03 56.59
CA SER A 224 -17.29 21.40 57.21
C SER A 224 -16.09 21.25 56.25
N ALA A 225 -16.10 20.24 55.39
CA ALA A 225 -15.02 20.02 54.43
C ALA A 225 -14.96 21.14 53.37
N PHE A 226 -16.11 21.74 53.05
CA PHE A 226 -16.24 22.80 52.05
C PHE A 226 -16.15 24.22 52.63
N ASP A 227 -15.87 24.38 53.93
CA ASP A 227 -15.70 25.71 54.53
C ASP A 227 -14.56 26.50 53.85
N GLY A 228 -13.52 25.80 53.38
CA GLY A 228 -12.38 26.39 52.66
C GLY A 228 -12.65 26.80 51.21
N LEU A 229 -13.79 26.40 50.61
CA LEU A 229 -14.12 26.75 49.21
C LEU A 229 -14.42 28.25 49.07
N GLY A 230 -15.01 28.85 50.10
CA GLY A 230 -15.54 30.21 50.06
C GLY A 230 -16.84 30.32 49.24
N GLY A 231 -17.09 31.51 48.71
CA GLY A 231 -18.29 31.81 47.92
C GLY A 231 -19.54 32.14 48.76
N HIS A 232 -20.70 32.17 48.10
CA HIS A 232 -21.96 32.49 48.74
C HIS A 232 -22.65 31.23 49.24
N ARG A 233 -22.74 31.05 50.57
CA ARG A 233 -23.53 29.96 51.16
C ARG A 233 -25.02 30.26 50.99
N ILE A 234 -25.71 29.35 50.33
CA ILE A 234 -27.16 29.41 50.15
C ILE A 234 -27.80 28.51 51.20
N ALA A 235 -28.69 29.07 52.02
CA ALA A 235 -29.55 28.30 52.91
C ALA A 235 -30.89 28.04 52.22
N VAL A 236 -31.29 26.78 52.12
CA VAL A 236 -32.63 26.42 51.67
C VAL A 236 -33.59 26.70 52.82
N ARG A 237 -34.60 27.53 52.58
CA ARG A 237 -35.71 27.79 53.51
C ARG A 237 -36.98 27.16 52.97
N THR A 238 -37.90 26.80 53.86
CA THR A 238 -39.25 26.41 53.47
C THR A 238 -39.87 27.53 52.64
N TRP A 239 -40.40 27.16 51.49
CA TRP A 239 -41.13 28.10 50.64
C TRP A 239 -42.47 28.40 51.30
N GLU A 240 -42.65 29.64 51.75
CA GLU A 240 -43.93 30.14 52.25
C GLU A 240 -44.64 30.84 51.07
N ASP A 241 -45.76 30.25 50.62
CA ASP A 241 -46.57 30.88 49.58
C ASP A 241 -47.31 32.08 50.18
N ALA A 242 -46.82 33.28 49.90
CA ALA A 242 -47.45 34.53 50.33
C ALA A 242 -48.89 34.69 49.81
N ARG A 243 -49.32 33.90 48.81
CA ARG A 243 -50.71 33.88 48.31
C ARG A 243 -51.64 32.98 49.12
N ALA A 244 -51.11 32.07 49.93
CA ALA A 244 -51.94 31.21 50.79
C ALA A 244 -52.40 31.92 52.08
N ALA A 245 -51.85 33.11 52.37
CA ALA A 245 -52.15 33.92 53.56
C ALA A 245 -53.08 35.11 53.29
N ALA A 246 -53.62 35.25 52.07
CA ALA A 246 -54.57 36.29 51.66
C ALA A 246 -55.86 35.66 51.16
#